data_AF-A0A918WMM2-F1
#
_entry.id   AF-A0A918WMM2-F1
#
_cell.length_a   1.000
_cell.length_b   1.000
_cell.length_c   1.000
_cell.angle_alpha   90.00
_cell.angle_beta   90.00
_cell.angle_gamma   90.00
#
_symmetry.space_group_name_H-M   'P 1'
#
loop_
_entity.id
_entity.type
_entity.pdbx_description
1 polymer ?
#
loop_
_entity_poly.entity_id
_entity_poly.type
_entity_poly.pdbx_seq_one_letter_code
_entity_poly.pdbx_strand_id
1 'polypeptide(L)'
;MSFCQFCQTPLGTSGEPKVGRPQKYCSTPCRQAAYRMRKNPQSAAPAPGTSAAAPPPRAPLPRRRPRMVHAPAHPAAPAASTSADEVLVEIVKDILEETRQLQRSLQAPDAEDPLRRTEQLRAQLESLTAGLVGRARHRRVTWSRIGRLLNVSEDTARHRYTEAFILRRLSQHIQLRTPSPSLSALYGHAPVPEESPPPPPDLPVDTPLSARTPTSPAFNRLAPVLSMLARASNVQLQVLSRRAGCSASYLSRILSGERVPAWPLTERFAIACGADPAVLRQVWETERLRDTATVAAPVVVAKPGEIVADQGRLLGPARLLAALRTLHVRAGQPTAYDIAVATRWRLSADRVTALLEGTQPAEWDDLVALLHVLGGPLDYFGPLWEAATQQPDAHAPDQRPPGPVQQPQLSPASPADPGEPTDRAAARTDRTDHHDAADGPAEAAGATAADGDDLHHLLTRFSGVLSSSDILDLRRREHLRGRIARRRSTCT
;
A
#
# COMPACT_ATOMS: atom_id res chain seq x y z
N MET A 1 54.65 26.46 25.26
CA MET A 1 54.37 25.85 23.95
C MET A 1 53.35 24.73 24.14
N SER A 2 52.35 24.60 23.28
CA SER A 2 51.38 23.50 23.32
C SER A 2 51.87 22.33 22.47
N PHE A 3 51.81 21.11 23.02
CA PHE A 3 52.21 19.89 22.32
C PHE A 3 50.98 19.09 21.90
N CYS A 4 51.09 18.32 20.81
CA CYS A 4 50.04 17.40 20.38
C CYS A 4 49.81 16.33 21.45
N GLN A 5 48.57 16.18 21.95
CA GLN A 5 48.23 15.19 22.99
C GLN A 5 48.43 13.71 22.60
N PHE A 6 48.76 13.42 21.34
CA PHE A 6 48.98 12.05 20.86
C PHE A 6 50.45 11.76 20.55
N CYS A 7 51.08 12.54 19.67
CA CYS A 7 52.45 12.31 19.20
C CYS A 7 53.51 13.22 19.84
N GLN A 8 53.13 14.05 20.80
CA GLN A 8 53.99 15.02 21.51
C GLN A 8 54.75 16.04 20.64
N THR A 9 54.54 16.06 19.31
CA THR A 9 55.10 17.09 18.43
C THR A 9 54.63 18.48 18.87
N PRO A 10 55.52 19.50 18.94
CA PRO A 10 55.13 20.87 19.24
C PRO A 10 54.15 21.38 18.17
N LEU A 11 53.06 22.00 18.62
CA LEU A 11 52.12 22.68 17.74
C LEU A 11 52.75 24.02 17.36
N GLY A 12 53.14 24.15 16.09
CA GLY A 12 53.78 25.36 15.57
C GLY A 12 52.88 26.58 15.80
N THR A 13 53.40 27.58 16.51
CA THR A 13 52.76 28.89 16.72
C THR A 13 52.83 29.79 15.48
N SER A 14 53.22 29.25 14.33
CA SER A 14 53.52 29.96 13.07
C SER A 14 52.32 30.16 12.15
N GLY A 15 51.10 29.94 12.65
CA GLY A 15 49.86 30.25 11.93
C GLY A 15 49.02 31.20 12.77
N GLU A 16 48.51 32.28 12.14
CA GLU A 16 47.65 33.25 12.79
C GLU A 16 46.51 32.59 13.59
N PRO A 17 46.15 33.13 14.77
CA PRO A 17 45.14 32.53 15.63
C PRO A 17 43.76 32.60 14.98
N LYS A 18 43.41 31.58 14.19
CA LYS A 18 42.04 31.37 13.69
C LYS A 18 41.11 31.29 14.89
N VAL A 19 40.27 32.32 15.02
CA VAL A 19 39.35 32.53 16.15
C VAL A 19 38.52 31.27 16.36
N GLY A 20 38.85 30.52 17.42
CA GLY A 20 38.35 29.16 17.58
C GLY A 20 39.04 28.39 18.71
N ARG A 21 38.44 27.26 19.08
CA ARG A 21 38.88 26.41 20.19
C ARG A 21 40.32 25.93 19.99
N PRO A 22 41.21 26.03 21.00
CA PRO A 22 42.63 25.69 20.83
C PRO A 22 42.84 24.25 20.34
N GLN A 23 43.70 24.09 19.33
CA GLN A 23 44.01 22.78 18.76
C GLN A 23 44.71 21.88 19.79
N LYS A 24 44.15 20.70 20.04
CA LYS A 24 44.73 19.67 20.93
C LYS A 24 45.61 18.64 20.21
N TYR A 25 45.58 18.63 18.87
CA TYR A 25 46.24 17.65 18.03
C TYR A 25 46.80 18.34 16.77
N CYS A 26 48.00 17.96 16.35
CA CYS A 26 48.65 18.56 15.16
C CYS A 26 47.98 18.18 13.83
N SER A 27 47.16 17.13 13.83
CA SER A 27 46.62 16.54 12.61
C SER A 27 45.40 15.66 12.88
N THR A 28 44.56 15.47 11.86
CA THR A 28 43.41 14.56 11.87
C THR A 28 43.78 13.12 12.28
N PRO A 29 44.85 12.47 11.78
CA PRO A 29 45.24 11.13 12.25
C PRO A 29 45.58 11.09 13.75
N CYS A 30 46.25 12.11 14.31
CA CYS A 30 46.50 12.17 15.76
C CYS A 30 45.21 12.25 16.58
N ARG A 31 44.21 13.02 16.12
CA ARG A 31 42.88 13.08 16.74
C ARG A 31 42.17 11.72 16.67
N GLN A 32 42.24 11.02 15.54
CA GLN A 32 41.63 9.70 15.37
C GLN A 32 42.32 8.62 16.23
N ALA A 33 43.66 8.63 16.30
CA ALA A 33 44.40 7.66 17.11
C ALA A 33 44.14 7.84 18.62
N ALA A 34 44.10 9.08 19.11
CA ALA A 34 43.66 9.39 20.46
C ALA A 34 42.18 9.05 20.73
N TYR A 35 41.33 8.95 19.71
CA TYR A 35 39.96 8.43 19.85
C TYR A 35 39.96 6.90 19.92
N ARG A 36 40.77 6.20 19.09
CA ARG A 36 40.91 4.74 19.11
C ARG A 36 41.44 4.23 20.46
N MET A 37 42.49 4.85 21.01
CA MET A 37 43.03 4.50 22.33
C MET A 37 41.98 4.61 23.45
N ARG A 38 41.15 5.67 23.44
CA ARG A 38 40.05 5.83 24.41
C ARG A 38 38.92 4.81 24.24
N LYS A 39 38.64 4.38 23.00
CA LYS A 39 37.54 3.46 22.70
C LYS A 39 37.93 1.99 22.89
N ASN A 40 39.22 1.65 22.79
CA ASN A 40 39.71 0.29 22.99
C ASN A 40 41.08 0.31 23.70
N PRO A 41 41.11 0.49 25.05
CA PRO A 41 42.35 0.52 25.81
C PRO A 41 43.13 -0.82 25.75
N GLN A 42 42.46 -1.95 25.50
CA GLN A 42 43.11 -3.25 25.34
C GLN A 42 43.90 -3.40 24.02
N SER A 43 43.67 -2.52 23.03
CA SER A 43 44.42 -2.52 21.76
C SER A 43 45.71 -1.67 21.79
N ALA A 44 46.04 -1.08 22.93
CA ALA A 44 47.10 -0.07 23.07
C ALA A 44 48.30 -0.56 23.92
N ALA A 45 48.81 -1.77 23.62
CA ALA A 45 50.08 -2.26 24.16
C ALA A 45 51.11 -2.42 23.02
N PRO A 46 51.93 -1.39 22.72
CA PRO A 46 53.09 -1.54 21.86
C PRO A 46 54.25 -2.15 22.69
N ALA A 47 54.72 -3.33 22.30
CA ALA A 47 55.95 -3.88 22.85
C ALA A 47 57.15 -3.01 22.41
N PRO A 48 58.00 -2.51 23.32
CA PRO A 48 59.20 -1.79 22.95
C PRO A 48 60.32 -2.78 22.60
N GLY A 49 60.97 -2.58 21.45
CA GLY A 49 62.22 -3.27 21.10
C GLY A 49 62.05 -4.55 20.29
N THR A 50 61.90 -4.41 18.98
CA THR A 50 62.49 -5.36 18.04
C THR A 50 63.02 -4.58 16.83
N SER A 51 64.34 -4.63 16.64
CA SER A 51 65.01 -3.95 15.53
C SER A 51 64.61 -4.56 14.19
N ALA A 52 64.68 -3.77 13.13
CA ALA A 52 64.29 -4.19 11.79
C ALA A 52 65.19 -5.32 11.27
N ALA A 53 64.57 -6.45 10.91
CA ALA A 53 65.14 -7.44 10.00
C ALA A 53 64.30 -7.44 8.71
N ALA A 54 64.96 -7.35 7.55
CA ALA A 54 64.29 -7.28 6.27
C ALA A 54 63.52 -8.59 5.96
N PRO A 55 62.30 -8.53 5.39
CA PRO A 55 61.58 -9.74 5.01
C PRO A 55 62.27 -10.42 3.81
N PRO A 56 62.42 -11.76 3.82
CA PRO A 56 63.01 -12.48 2.69
C PRO A 56 62.11 -12.40 1.45
N PRO A 57 62.67 -12.52 0.23
CA PRO A 57 61.92 -12.41 -1.01
C PRO A 57 60.87 -13.52 -1.12
N ARG A 58 59.61 -13.12 -1.37
CA ARG A 58 58.51 -14.08 -1.59
C ARG A 58 58.70 -14.83 -2.91
N ALA A 59 58.60 -16.15 -2.84
CA ALA A 59 58.60 -17.03 -4.02
C ALA A 59 57.43 -16.69 -4.98
N PRO A 60 57.62 -16.84 -6.30
CA PRO A 60 56.58 -16.54 -7.29
C PRO A 60 55.45 -17.57 -7.24
N LEU A 61 54.21 -17.08 -7.14
CA LEU A 61 53.00 -17.91 -7.21
C LEU A 61 52.82 -18.50 -8.62
N PRO A 62 52.29 -19.74 -8.75
CA PRO A 62 52.09 -20.37 -10.05
C PRO A 62 51.04 -19.63 -10.89
N ARG A 63 51.36 -19.41 -12.18
CA ARG A 63 50.48 -18.75 -13.15
C ARG A 63 49.16 -19.51 -13.30
N ARG A 64 48.04 -18.92 -12.85
CA ARG A 64 46.69 -19.42 -13.20
C ARG A 64 46.50 -19.35 -14.71
N ARG A 65 46.12 -20.48 -15.32
CA ARG A 65 45.76 -20.56 -16.75
C ARG A 65 44.57 -19.62 -17.06
N PRO A 66 44.54 -18.96 -18.22
CA PRO A 66 43.38 -18.16 -18.63
C PRO A 66 42.18 -19.09 -18.84
N ARG A 67 41.07 -18.78 -18.16
CA ARG A 67 39.80 -19.49 -18.31
C ARG A 67 39.14 -19.01 -19.60
N MET A 68 38.94 -19.91 -20.57
CA MET A 68 38.32 -19.57 -21.85
C MET A 68 36.93 -18.94 -21.63
N VAL A 69 36.69 -17.84 -22.35
CA VAL A 69 35.42 -17.12 -22.35
C VAL A 69 34.52 -17.77 -23.39
N HIS A 70 33.55 -18.57 -22.94
CA HIS A 70 32.43 -18.96 -23.79
C HIS A 70 31.38 -17.85 -23.77
N ALA A 71 31.23 -17.17 -24.90
CA ALA A 71 29.95 -16.62 -25.35
C ALA A 71 29.16 -17.78 -26.01
N PRO A 72 27.82 -17.76 -26.03
CA PRO A 72 27.06 -16.70 -26.71
C PRO A 72 26.04 -15.98 -25.81
N ALA A 73 25.77 -14.72 -26.14
CA ALA A 73 24.67 -13.97 -25.56
C ALA A 73 23.37 -14.26 -26.33
N HIS A 74 22.43 -14.97 -25.70
CA HIS A 74 21.03 -14.90 -26.12
C HIS A 74 20.45 -13.53 -25.72
N PRO A 75 19.56 -12.92 -26.53
CA PRO A 75 18.86 -11.71 -26.13
C PRO A 75 17.96 -12.03 -24.94
N ALA A 76 18.32 -11.51 -23.76
CA ALA A 76 17.53 -11.70 -22.56
C ALA A 76 16.14 -11.08 -22.75
N ALA A 77 15.10 -11.87 -22.46
CA ALA A 77 13.72 -11.39 -22.41
C ALA A 77 13.60 -10.16 -21.48
N PRO A 78 12.66 -9.23 -21.74
CA PRO A 78 12.52 -8.02 -20.94
C PRO A 78 12.27 -8.40 -19.47
N ALA A 79 13.26 -8.14 -18.61
CA ALA A 79 13.16 -8.43 -17.19
C ALA A 79 11.98 -7.66 -16.59
N ALA A 80 11.10 -8.37 -15.90
CA ALA A 80 9.92 -7.79 -15.27
C ALA A 80 10.32 -6.61 -14.35
N SER A 81 9.54 -5.53 -14.39
CA SER A 81 9.76 -4.36 -13.54
C SER A 81 9.76 -4.79 -12.07
N THR A 82 10.85 -4.48 -11.36
CA THR A 82 10.88 -4.69 -9.91
C THR A 82 9.99 -3.65 -9.22
N SER A 83 9.42 -3.97 -8.05
CA SER A 83 8.57 -3.02 -7.31
C SER A 83 9.30 -1.71 -6.97
N ALA A 84 10.63 -1.75 -6.80
CA ALA A 84 11.43 -0.54 -6.68
C ALA A 84 11.47 0.34 -7.95
N ASP A 85 11.35 -0.25 -9.14
CA ASP A 85 11.33 0.49 -10.40
C ASP A 85 9.99 1.19 -10.60
N GLU A 86 8.87 0.57 -10.19
CA GLU A 86 7.54 1.20 -10.13
C GLU A 86 7.57 2.44 -9.21
N VAL A 87 8.13 2.27 -8.00
CA VAL A 87 8.38 3.35 -7.04
C VAL A 87 9.16 4.53 -7.64
N LEU A 88 10.20 4.25 -8.44
CA LEU A 88 10.99 5.31 -9.08
C LEU A 88 10.21 5.98 -10.22
N VAL A 89 9.35 5.25 -10.93
CA VAL A 89 8.46 5.79 -11.95
C VAL A 89 7.40 6.71 -11.33
N GLU A 90 6.81 6.35 -10.19
CA GLU A 90 5.87 7.24 -9.49
C GLU A 90 6.55 8.53 -9.01
N ILE A 91 7.75 8.46 -8.41
CA ILE A 91 8.50 9.66 -8.02
C ILE A 91 8.80 10.56 -9.23
N VAL A 92 9.07 9.99 -10.42
CA VAL A 92 9.25 10.77 -11.66
C VAL A 92 7.94 11.42 -12.13
N LYS A 93 6.79 10.73 -12.01
CA LYS A 93 5.48 11.31 -12.32
C LYS A 93 5.15 12.48 -11.38
N ASP A 94 5.41 12.33 -10.08
CA ASP A 94 5.22 13.38 -9.08
C ASP A 94 6.07 14.62 -9.39
N ILE A 95 7.34 14.42 -9.74
CA ILE A 95 8.26 15.50 -10.16
C ILE A 95 7.73 16.24 -11.39
N LEU A 96 7.20 15.50 -12.39
CA LEU A 96 6.63 16.10 -13.59
C LEU A 96 5.37 16.91 -13.30
N GLU A 97 4.48 16.44 -12.41
CA GLU A 97 3.28 17.19 -12.06
C GLU A 97 3.60 18.40 -11.16
N GLU A 98 4.48 18.28 -10.16
CA GLU A 98 4.94 19.44 -9.39
C GLU A 98 5.65 20.48 -10.27
N THR A 99 6.38 20.07 -11.31
CA THR A 99 6.95 21.01 -12.29
C THR A 99 5.86 21.77 -13.05
N ARG A 100 4.77 21.10 -13.46
CA ARG A 100 3.61 21.78 -14.09
C ARG A 100 2.89 22.69 -13.11
N GLN A 101 2.71 22.28 -11.86
CA GLN A 101 2.06 23.10 -10.84
C GLN A 101 2.92 24.32 -10.46
N LEU A 102 4.25 24.17 -10.40
CA LEU A 102 5.18 25.29 -10.26
C LEU A 102 5.02 26.29 -11.42
N GLN A 103 5.00 25.80 -12.67
CA GLN A 103 4.77 26.65 -13.84
C GLN A 103 3.43 27.42 -13.77
N ARG A 104 2.35 26.79 -13.32
CA ARG A 104 1.05 27.46 -13.07
C ARG A 104 1.17 28.50 -11.94
N SER A 105 1.85 28.17 -10.83
CA SER A 105 2.01 29.08 -9.69
C SER A 105 2.84 30.33 -9.99
N LEU A 106 3.75 30.29 -10.96
CA LEU A 106 4.50 31.47 -11.42
C LEU A 106 3.61 32.53 -12.11
N GLN A 107 2.36 32.19 -12.44
CA GLN A 107 1.35 33.13 -12.96
C GLN A 107 0.40 33.63 -11.86
N ALA A 108 0.44 33.05 -10.66
CA ALA A 108 -0.36 33.48 -9.52
C ALA A 108 0.28 34.69 -8.82
N PRO A 109 -0.50 35.56 -8.16
CA PRO A 109 0.03 36.73 -7.45
C PRO A 109 0.76 36.40 -6.13
N ASP A 110 0.70 35.15 -5.65
CA ASP A 110 1.38 34.72 -4.43
C ASP A 110 2.83 34.28 -4.72
N ALA A 111 3.79 34.95 -4.08
CA ALA A 111 5.22 34.68 -4.21
C ALA A 111 5.73 33.54 -3.28
N GLU A 112 4.97 33.14 -2.25
CA GLU A 112 5.39 32.05 -1.34
C GLU A 112 5.21 30.66 -1.97
N ASP A 113 4.08 30.46 -2.67
CA ASP A 113 3.72 29.19 -3.31
C ASP A 113 4.81 28.63 -4.26
N PRO A 114 5.37 29.39 -5.22
CA PRO A 114 6.43 28.88 -6.09
C PRO A 114 7.71 28.52 -5.32
N LEU A 115 8.02 29.20 -4.21
CA LEU A 115 9.18 28.86 -3.37
C LEU A 115 8.96 27.54 -2.62
N ARG A 116 7.79 27.35 -2.00
CA ARG A 116 7.40 26.10 -1.33
C ARG A 116 7.44 24.91 -2.30
N ARG A 117 6.90 25.09 -3.51
CA ARG A 117 6.95 24.08 -4.59
C ARG A 117 8.36 23.77 -5.06
N THR A 118 9.23 24.77 -5.17
CA THR A 118 10.64 24.57 -5.54
C THR A 118 11.39 23.76 -4.48
N GLU A 119 11.12 23.98 -3.18
CA GLU A 119 11.68 23.17 -2.10
C GLU A 119 11.18 21.71 -2.15
N GLN A 120 9.88 21.51 -2.39
CA GLN A 120 9.27 20.19 -2.54
C GLN A 120 9.84 19.40 -3.73
N LEU A 121 9.98 20.05 -4.89
CA LEU A 121 10.59 19.48 -6.10
C LEU A 121 12.05 19.07 -5.85
N ARG A 122 12.82 19.91 -5.13
CA ARG A 122 14.18 19.57 -4.69
C ARG A 122 14.21 18.35 -3.77
N ALA A 123 13.27 18.23 -2.83
CA ALA A 123 13.18 17.08 -1.94
C ALA A 123 12.85 15.78 -2.70
N GLN A 124 11.93 15.84 -3.67
CA GLN A 124 11.62 14.71 -4.56
C GLN A 124 12.85 14.29 -5.40
N LEU A 125 13.59 15.25 -5.98
CA LEU A 125 14.82 14.99 -6.73
C LEU A 125 15.93 14.36 -5.88
N GLU A 126 16.08 14.76 -4.60
CA GLU A 126 16.99 14.08 -3.67
C GLU A 126 16.58 12.62 -3.40
N SER A 127 15.27 12.36 -3.25
CA SER A 127 14.74 11.02 -3.03
C SER A 127 14.88 10.12 -4.27
N LEU A 128 14.61 10.65 -5.47
CA LEU A 128 14.88 9.97 -6.74
C LEU A 128 16.37 9.64 -6.87
N THR A 129 17.25 10.60 -6.55
CA THR A 129 18.70 10.38 -6.58
C THR A 129 19.12 9.27 -5.62
N ALA A 130 18.61 9.27 -4.38
CA ALA A 130 18.89 8.21 -3.40
C ALA A 130 18.44 6.83 -3.89
N GLY A 131 17.24 6.74 -4.48
CA GLY A 131 16.73 5.50 -5.06
C GLY A 131 17.54 5.01 -6.28
N LEU A 132 17.94 5.90 -7.18
CA LEU A 132 18.82 5.56 -8.30
C LEU A 132 20.20 5.07 -7.83
N VAL A 133 20.75 5.65 -6.74
CA VAL A 133 21.95 5.12 -6.08
C VAL A 133 21.69 3.71 -5.51
N GLY A 134 20.55 3.48 -4.85
CA GLY A 134 20.14 2.15 -4.39
C GLY A 134 20.10 1.11 -5.51
N ARG A 135 19.44 1.44 -6.62
CA ARG A 135 19.36 0.62 -7.85
C ARG A 135 20.76 0.32 -8.43
N ALA A 136 21.63 1.33 -8.51
CA ALA A 136 23.00 1.17 -9.01
C ALA A 136 23.84 0.27 -8.08
N ARG A 137 23.69 0.41 -6.76
CA ARG A 137 24.35 -0.46 -5.78
C ARG A 137 23.86 -1.91 -5.86
N HIS A 138 22.56 -2.14 -6.05
CA HIS A 138 22.00 -3.48 -6.30
C HIS A 138 22.60 -4.11 -7.57
N ARG A 139 22.73 -3.33 -8.66
CA ARG A 139 23.44 -3.71 -9.90
C ARG A 139 24.98 -3.72 -9.77
N ARG A 140 25.51 -3.80 -8.54
CA ARG A 140 26.94 -3.91 -8.20
C ARG A 140 27.85 -2.77 -8.72
N VAL A 141 27.31 -1.58 -9.00
CA VAL A 141 28.11 -0.42 -9.39
C VAL A 141 29.00 0.05 -8.23
N THR A 142 30.26 0.37 -8.53
CA THR A 142 31.25 0.81 -7.54
C THR A 142 30.96 2.22 -7.01
N TRP A 143 31.32 2.48 -5.75
CA TRP A 143 31.18 3.82 -5.16
C TRP A 143 32.03 4.86 -5.91
N SER A 144 33.21 4.49 -6.43
CA SER A 144 34.03 5.35 -7.30
C SER A 144 33.34 5.78 -8.60
N ARG A 145 32.43 4.96 -9.17
CA ARG A 145 31.65 5.35 -10.36
C ARG A 145 30.43 6.19 -9.96
N ILE A 146 29.76 5.85 -8.87
CA ILE A 146 28.63 6.63 -8.33
C ILE A 146 29.08 8.04 -7.92
N GLY A 147 30.20 8.16 -7.20
CA GLY A 147 30.78 9.44 -6.79
C GLY A 147 31.11 10.34 -7.99
N ARG A 148 31.77 9.80 -9.03
CA ARG A 148 32.04 10.55 -10.27
C ARG A 148 30.78 11.04 -10.96
N LEU A 149 29.72 10.21 -11.05
CA LEU A 149 28.45 10.62 -11.66
C LEU A 149 27.71 11.70 -10.85
N LEU A 150 27.87 11.71 -9.52
CA LEU A 150 27.25 12.68 -8.62
C LEU A 150 28.17 13.88 -8.28
N ASN A 151 29.34 13.97 -8.92
CA ASN A 151 30.40 14.94 -8.62
C ASN A 151 30.75 15.06 -7.11
N VAL A 152 30.86 13.93 -6.42
CA VAL A 152 31.29 13.84 -5.02
C VAL A 152 32.38 12.79 -4.84
N SER A 153 33.18 12.92 -3.76
CA SER A 153 34.18 11.89 -3.45
C SER A 153 33.52 10.54 -3.15
N GLU A 154 34.26 9.44 -3.39
CA GLU A 154 33.80 8.09 -3.09
C GLU A 154 33.38 7.93 -1.62
N ASP A 155 34.16 8.50 -0.71
CA ASP A 155 33.90 8.43 0.73
C ASP A 155 32.65 9.22 1.13
N THR A 156 32.44 10.41 0.52
CA THR A 156 31.21 11.20 0.70
C THR A 156 29.98 10.45 0.17
N ALA A 157 30.07 9.80 -1.00
CA ALA A 157 28.97 9.02 -1.54
C ALA A 157 28.60 7.85 -0.60
N ARG A 158 29.60 7.13 -0.09
CA ARG A 158 29.42 6.00 0.82
C ARG A 158 28.81 6.39 2.18
N HIS A 159 29.23 7.53 2.74
CA HIS A 159 28.70 8.04 4.00
C HIS A 159 27.31 8.69 3.85
N ARG A 160 27.04 9.37 2.72
CA ARG A 160 25.74 10.01 2.46
C ARG A 160 24.65 9.00 2.13
N TYR A 161 24.92 8.07 1.22
CA TYR A 161 23.93 7.13 0.69
C TYR A 161 24.00 5.76 1.38
N THR A 162 23.87 5.76 2.71
CA THR A 162 23.69 4.51 3.46
C THR A 162 22.36 3.84 3.12
N GLU A 163 22.26 2.53 3.28
CA GLU A 163 21.02 1.77 3.04
C GLU A 163 19.83 2.31 3.84
N ALA A 164 20.03 2.59 5.12
CA ALA A 164 19.02 3.21 5.98
C ALA A 164 18.61 4.62 5.51
N PHE A 165 19.53 5.42 4.95
CA PHE A 165 19.21 6.73 4.38
C PHE A 165 18.35 6.58 3.11
N ILE A 166 18.71 5.66 2.20
CA ILE A 166 17.98 5.43 0.95
C ILE A 166 16.56 4.93 1.26
N LEU A 167 16.41 3.90 2.11
CA LEU A 167 15.10 3.38 2.50
C LEU A 167 14.25 4.44 3.19
N ARG A 168 14.84 5.24 4.10
CA ARG A 168 14.13 6.36 4.75
C ARG A 168 13.65 7.40 3.73
N ARG A 169 14.50 7.83 2.79
CA ARG A 169 14.11 8.79 1.75
C ARG A 169 13.00 8.25 0.84
N LEU A 170 13.11 7.00 0.38
CA LEU A 170 12.06 6.38 -0.44
C LEU A 170 10.73 6.27 0.33
N SER A 171 10.76 5.84 1.60
CA SER A 171 9.55 5.74 2.44
C SER A 171 8.86 7.08 2.77
N GLN A 172 9.48 8.23 2.48
CA GLN A 172 8.85 9.54 2.64
C GLN A 172 7.90 9.89 1.48
N HIS A 173 8.16 9.36 0.27
CA HIS A 173 7.34 9.63 -0.91
C HIS A 173 6.33 8.52 -1.16
N ILE A 174 6.79 7.26 -1.09
CA ILE A 174 5.89 6.13 -1.22
C ILE A 174 5.20 5.95 0.12
N GLN A 175 3.91 6.28 0.20
CA GLN A 175 3.03 6.00 1.35
C GLN A 175 2.72 4.50 1.47
N LEU A 176 3.72 3.63 1.25
CA LEU A 176 3.63 2.20 1.46
C LEU A 176 3.21 1.94 2.90
N ARG A 177 2.10 1.23 3.07
CA ARG A 177 1.57 0.80 4.38
C ARG A 177 2.57 -0.02 5.22
N THR A 178 3.65 -0.50 4.61
CA THR A 178 4.75 -1.20 5.27
C THR A 178 6.10 -0.80 4.66
N PRO A 179 7.08 -0.31 5.46
CA PRO A 179 8.43 -0.04 4.97
C PRO A 179 9.20 -1.35 4.74
N SER A 180 9.80 -1.50 3.55
CA SER A 180 10.64 -2.65 3.23
C SER A 180 11.89 -2.70 4.11
N PRO A 181 12.30 -3.88 4.62
CA PRO A 181 13.36 -3.99 5.62
C PRO A 181 14.78 -3.85 5.05
N SER A 182 14.97 -3.99 3.74
CA SER A 182 16.27 -3.88 3.06
C SER A 182 16.14 -3.46 1.61
N LEU A 183 17.22 -2.94 1.01
CA LEU A 183 17.29 -2.64 -0.42
C LEU A 183 17.23 -3.91 -1.26
N SER A 184 17.75 -5.04 -0.76
CA SER A 184 17.63 -6.34 -1.43
C SER A 184 16.18 -6.82 -1.51
N ALA A 185 15.32 -6.52 -0.51
CA ALA A 185 13.90 -6.82 -0.59
C ALA A 185 13.13 -5.88 -1.54
N LEU A 186 13.64 -4.66 -1.77
CA LEU A 186 13.01 -3.68 -2.65
C LEU A 186 13.38 -3.91 -4.13
N TYR A 187 14.68 -4.09 -4.42
CA TYR A 187 15.25 -4.21 -5.78
C TYR A 187 15.49 -5.66 -6.23
N GLY A 188 15.44 -6.63 -5.32
CA GLY A 188 15.50 -8.05 -5.68
C GLY A 188 14.16 -8.49 -6.26
N HIS A 189 14.19 -9.45 -7.19
CA HIS A 189 13.01 -10.30 -7.35
C HIS A 189 12.80 -11.04 -6.02
N ALA A 190 11.57 -11.05 -5.53
CA ALA A 190 11.16 -12.09 -4.61
C ALA A 190 11.51 -13.43 -5.28
N PRO A 191 12.31 -14.30 -4.64
CA PRO A 191 12.56 -15.61 -5.24
C PRO A 191 11.19 -16.27 -5.43
N VAL A 192 10.91 -16.67 -6.68
CA VAL A 192 9.86 -17.66 -6.94
C VAL A 192 10.16 -18.83 -5.99
N PRO A 193 9.16 -19.43 -5.31
CA PRO A 193 9.41 -20.53 -4.40
C PRO A 193 9.92 -21.75 -5.19
N GLU A 194 11.23 -21.79 -5.46
CA GLU A 194 11.91 -22.98 -5.93
C GLU A 194 11.79 -24.02 -4.82
N GLU A 195 11.20 -25.14 -5.21
CA GLU A 195 10.85 -26.29 -4.39
C GLU A 195 12.08 -26.79 -3.63
N SER A 196 12.17 -26.40 -2.35
CA SER A 196 13.27 -26.87 -1.50
C SER A 196 13.09 -28.36 -1.24
N PRO A 197 14.12 -29.21 -1.49
CA PRO A 197 14.00 -30.64 -1.24
C PRO A 197 13.72 -30.90 0.24
N PRO A 198 12.92 -31.94 0.56
CA PRO A 198 12.43 -32.15 1.92
C PRO A 198 13.58 -32.46 2.89
N PRO A 199 13.61 -31.85 4.09
CA PRO A 199 14.56 -32.24 5.13
C PRO A 199 14.21 -33.63 5.69
N PRO A 200 15.20 -34.40 6.18
CA PRO A 200 14.94 -35.67 6.83
C PRO A 200 14.17 -35.49 8.16
N PRO A 201 13.32 -36.45 8.56
CA PRO A 201 12.65 -36.41 9.85
C PRO A 201 13.62 -36.67 11.02
N ASP A 202 13.13 -36.33 12.21
CA ASP A 202 13.66 -36.60 13.56
C ASP A 202 14.48 -35.48 14.24
N LEU A 203 13.77 -34.55 14.88
CA LEU A 203 14.03 -34.11 16.27
C LEU A 203 12.80 -33.34 16.82
N PRO A 204 12.33 -33.62 18.05
CA PRO A 204 11.24 -32.87 18.67
C PRO A 204 11.77 -31.61 19.38
N VAL A 205 11.30 -30.43 18.96
CA VAL A 205 11.58 -29.16 19.67
C VAL A 205 10.31 -28.31 19.74
N ASP A 206 9.73 -28.21 20.94
CA ASP A 206 8.59 -27.35 21.22
C ASP A 206 8.97 -25.87 21.09
N THR A 207 8.56 -25.22 20.00
CA THR A 207 8.64 -23.76 19.84
C THR A 207 7.38 -23.21 19.17
N PRO A 208 6.46 -22.56 19.91
CA PRO A 208 5.20 -22.06 19.35
C PRO A 208 5.38 -20.69 18.68
N LEU A 209 5.97 -20.65 17.49
CA LEU A 209 6.08 -19.43 16.67
C LEU A 209 5.71 -19.69 15.20
N SER A 210 4.41 -19.62 14.90
CA SER A 210 3.92 -19.49 13.52
C SER A 210 4.26 -18.11 12.94
N ALA A 211 5.49 -17.95 12.45
CA ALA A 211 5.91 -16.81 11.66
C ALA A 211 5.29 -16.88 10.25
N ARG A 212 3.99 -16.55 10.12
CA ARG A 212 3.34 -16.39 8.81
C ARG A 212 3.86 -15.15 8.07
N THR A 213 4.10 -15.31 6.78
CA THR A 213 4.34 -14.23 5.82
C THR A 213 3.06 -13.40 5.62
N PRO A 214 3.16 -12.07 5.47
CA PRO A 214 1.99 -11.19 5.41
C PRO A 214 1.43 -11.06 3.99
N THR A 215 0.74 -12.09 3.50
CA THR A 215 -0.13 -11.97 2.31
C THR A 215 -1.49 -11.41 2.72
N SER A 216 -1.63 -10.09 2.59
CA SER A 216 -2.83 -9.27 2.83
C SER A 216 -3.25 -9.10 4.31
N PRO A 217 -3.42 -7.85 4.82
CA PRO A 217 -3.91 -7.61 6.16
C PRO A 217 -5.43 -7.77 6.23
N ALA A 218 -5.89 -8.94 6.65
CA ALA A 218 -7.22 -9.05 7.26
C ALA A 218 -7.22 -8.23 8.56
N PHE A 219 -7.98 -7.15 8.62
CA PHE A 219 -8.08 -6.32 9.83
C PHE A 219 -8.78 -7.10 10.94
N ASN A 220 -8.01 -7.54 11.94
CA ASN A 220 -8.52 -8.30 13.09
C ASN A 220 -9.58 -7.49 13.86
N ARG A 221 -10.83 -7.98 13.96
CA ARG A 221 -11.90 -7.31 14.73
C ARG A 221 -11.63 -7.29 16.24
N LEU A 222 -10.67 -8.09 16.70
CA LEU A 222 -10.09 -8.01 18.05
C LEU A 222 -9.43 -6.64 18.33
N ALA A 223 -8.78 -6.03 17.33
CA ALA A 223 -7.92 -4.86 17.53
C ALA A 223 -8.67 -3.57 17.95
N PRO A 224 -9.86 -3.25 17.41
CA PRO A 224 -10.72 -2.18 17.95
C PRO A 224 -11.10 -2.39 19.42
N VAL A 225 -11.43 -3.63 19.82
CA VAL A 225 -11.82 -3.97 21.19
C VAL A 225 -10.65 -3.80 22.15
N LEU A 226 -9.48 -4.35 21.81
CA LEU A 226 -8.25 -4.17 22.62
C LEU A 226 -7.83 -2.70 22.69
N SER A 227 -8.00 -1.93 21.61
CA SER A 227 -7.71 -0.48 21.58
C SER A 227 -8.72 0.35 22.37
N MET A 228 -9.97 -0.11 22.51
CA MET A 228 -10.95 0.48 23.41
C MET A 228 -10.58 0.21 24.88
N LEU A 229 -10.28 -1.04 25.23
CA LEU A 229 -9.83 -1.44 26.58
C LEU A 229 -8.54 -0.71 27.00
N ALA A 230 -7.55 -0.62 26.11
CA ALA A 230 -6.31 0.11 26.36
C ALA A 230 -6.59 1.57 26.78
N ARG A 231 -7.48 2.26 26.06
CA ARG A 231 -7.85 3.65 26.34
C ARG A 231 -8.70 3.78 27.60
N ALA A 232 -9.67 2.89 27.81
CA ALA A 232 -10.52 2.88 29.00
C ALA A 232 -9.72 2.67 30.31
N SER A 233 -8.63 1.88 30.25
CA SER A 233 -7.77 1.63 31.42
C SER A 233 -7.03 2.87 31.94
N ASN A 234 -6.88 3.92 31.12
CA ASN A 234 -6.01 5.09 31.36
C ASN A 234 -4.54 4.76 31.69
N VAL A 235 -4.09 3.51 31.50
CA VAL A 235 -2.71 3.09 31.75
C VAL A 235 -1.86 3.34 30.50
N GLN A 236 -0.65 3.89 30.69
CA GLN A 236 0.28 4.11 29.57
C GLN A 236 0.64 2.79 28.87
N LEU A 237 0.72 2.82 27.53
CA LEU A 237 0.96 1.62 26.71
C LEU A 237 2.23 0.83 27.07
N GLN A 238 3.30 1.51 27.52
CA GLN A 238 4.53 0.86 27.98
C GLN A 238 4.40 0.15 29.34
N VAL A 239 3.43 0.55 30.16
CA VAL A 239 3.11 -0.11 31.43
C VAL A 239 2.18 -1.30 31.16
N LEU A 240 1.19 -1.13 30.27
CA LEU A 240 0.36 -2.24 29.77
C LEU A 240 1.21 -3.34 29.13
N SER A 241 2.16 -3.01 28.25
CA SER A 241 3.01 -4.04 27.61
C SER A 241 3.86 -4.79 28.63
N ARG A 242 4.45 -4.08 29.61
CA ARG A 242 5.19 -4.71 30.72
C ARG A 242 4.29 -5.63 31.58
N ARG A 243 3.08 -5.20 31.93
CA ARG A 243 2.11 -6.02 32.69
C ARG A 243 1.61 -7.24 31.89
N ALA A 244 1.40 -7.11 30.58
CA ALA A 244 0.99 -8.22 29.71
C ALA A 244 2.15 -9.19 29.37
N GLY A 245 3.40 -8.82 29.68
CA GLY A 245 4.59 -9.62 29.38
C GLY A 245 5.01 -9.57 27.90
N CYS A 246 4.85 -8.42 27.23
CA CYS A 246 5.20 -8.24 25.82
C CYS A 246 5.93 -6.91 25.55
N SER A 247 6.63 -6.82 24.41
CA SER A 247 7.29 -5.58 24.01
C SER A 247 6.28 -4.54 23.52
N ALA A 248 6.54 -3.25 23.79
CA ALA A 248 5.64 -2.17 23.38
C ALA A 248 5.39 -2.14 21.86
N SER A 249 6.41 -2.43 21.06
CA SER A 249 6.30 -2.54 19.60
C SER A 249 5.41 -3.70 19.16
N TYR A 250 5.46 -4.84 19.86
CA TYR A 250 4.58 -5.98 19.55
C TYR A 250 3.13 -5.70 19.96
N LEU A 251 2.91 -5.07 21.12
CA LEU A 251 1.59 -4.63 21.53
C LEU A 251 0.98 -3.62 20.56
N SER A 252 1.77 -2.66 20.06
CA SER A 252 1.33 -1.71 19.04
C SER A 252 0.84 -2.39 17.75
N ARG A 253 1.44 -3.53 17.36
CA ARG A 253 1.03 -4.33 16.19
C ARG A 253 -0.25 -5.13 16.42
N ILE A 254 -0.50 -5.54 17.65
CA ILE A 254 -1.77 -6.17 18.04
C ILE A 254 -2.89 -5.13 18.00
N LEU A 255 -2.65 -3.95 18.58
CA LEU A 255 -3.63 -2.86 18.63
C LEU A 255 -3.93 -2.24 17.25
N SER A 256 -2.99 -2.28 16.30
CA SER A 256 -3.23 -1.87 14.91
C SER A 256 -3.94 -2.95 14.07
N GLY A 257 -4.14 -4.16 14.60
CA GLY A 257 -4.70 -5.28 13.83
C GLY A 257 -3.73 -5.92 12.83
N GLU A 258 -2.42 -5.65 12.94
CA GLU A 258 -1.39 -6.32 12.12
C GLU A 258 -1.18 -7.79 12.57
N ARG A 259 -1.48 -8.12 13.84
CA ARG A 259 -1.27 -9.47 14.40
C ARG A 259 -2.38 -9.90 15.36
N VAL A 260 -2.78 -11.17 15.27
CA VAL A 260 -3.62 -11.84 16.28
C VAL A 260 -2.74 -12.36 17.43
N PRO A 261 -3.00 -11.97 18.69
CA PRO A 261 -2.29 -12.52 19.85
C PRO A 261 -2.77 -13.94 20.21
N ALA A 262 -1.91 -14.72 20.85
CA ALA A 262 -2.31 -15.99 21.47
C ALA A 262 -3.16 -15.75 22.73
N TRP A 263 -4.05 -16.68 23.07
CA TRP A 263 -4.98 -16.55 24.21
C TRP A 263 -4.31 -16.12 25.53
N PRO A 264 -3.19 -16.73 25.98
CA PRO A 264 -2.56 -16.35 27.25
C PRO A 264 -2.02 -14.91 27.29
N LEU A 265 -1.79 -14.28 26.12
CA LEU A 265 -1.42 -12.87 26.04
C LEU A 265 -2.67 -11.97 26.10
N THR A 266 -3.75 -12.36 25.42
CA THR A 266 -5.05 -11.68 25.46
C THR A 266 -5.62 -11.65 26.89
N GLU A 267 -5.54 -12.77 27.60
CA GLU A 267 -5.94 -12.92 29.00
C GLU A 267 -5.15 -12.00 29.94
N ARG A 268 -3.80 -12.05 29.88
CA ARG A 268 -2.95 -11.13 30.67
C ARG A 268 -3.20 -9.66 30.33
N PHE A 269 -3.54 -9.35 29.09
CA PHE A 269 -3.90 -7.99 28.67
C PHE A 269 -5.27 -7.55 29.23
N ALA A 270 -6.27 -8.43 29.27
CA ALA A 270 -7.55 -8.15 29.93
C ALA A 270 -7.34 -7.84 31.43
N ILE A 271 -6.63 -8.72 32.14
CA ILE A 271 -6.30 -8.56 33.56
C ILE A 271 -5.52 -7.24 33.79
N ALA A 272 -4.54 -6.91 32.95
CA ALA A 272 -3.78 -5.67 33.05
C ALA A 272 -4.62 -4.39 32.81
N CYS A 273 -5.72 -4.51 32.06
CA CYS A 273 -6.70 -3.45 31.81
C CYS A 273 -7.86 -3.42 32.83
N GLY A 274 -7.97 -4.41 33.72
CA GLY A 274 -9.11 -4.55 34.64
C GLY A 274 -10.40 -5.06 33.98
N ALA A 275 -10.30 -5.73 32.83
CA ALA A 275 -11.44 -6.31 32.11
C ALA A 275 -11.60 -7.81 32.41
N ASP A 276 -12.84 -8.30 32.36
CA ASP A 276 -13.14 -9.73 32.51
C ASP A 276 -12.57 -10.53 31.32
N PRO A 277 -11.66 -11.50 31.54
CA PRO A 277 -11.15 -12.35 30.48
C PRO A 277 -12.23 -13.22 29.83
N ALA A 278 -13.32 -13.60 30.54
CA ALA A 278 -14.35 -14.48 29.98
C ALA A 278 -15.07 -13.84 28.77
N VAL A 279 -15.41 -12.55 28.86
CA VAL A 279 -16.01 -11.79 27.74
C VAL A 279 -15.02 -11.66 26.57
N LEU A 280 -13.75 -11.36 26.86
CA LEU A 280 -12.74 -11.19 25.80
C LEU A 280 -12.39 -12.51 25.11
N ARG A 281 -12.60 -13.65 25.79
CA ARG A 281 -12.44 -15.00 25.24
C ARG A 281 -13.38 -15.28 24.08
N GLN A 282 -14.66 -14.94 24.20
CA GLN A 282 -15.65 -15.15 23.14
C GLN A 282 -15.29 -14.37 21.87
N VAL A 283 -14.83 -13.13 22.01
CA VAL A 283 -14.36 -12.30 20.89
C VAL A 283 -13.10 -12.89 20.24
N TRP A 284 -12.16 -13.40 21.05
CA TRP A 284 -10.93 -14.03 20.57
C TRP A 284 -11.18 -15.36 19.87
N GLU A 285 -12.08 -16.21 20.39
CA GLU A 285 -12.48 -17.48 19.78
C GLU A 285 -13.19 -17.24 18.44
N THR A 286 -14.06 -16.22 18.36
CA THR A 286 -14.74 -15.82 17.11
C THR A 286 -13.73 -15.41 16.01
N GLU A 287 -12.69 -14.65 16.36
CA GLU A 287 -11.65 -14.26 15.40
C GLU A 287 -10.70 -15.42 15.06
N ARG A 288 -10.36 -16.31 16.02
CA ARG A 288 -9.59 -17.53 15.75
C ARG A 288 -10.31 -18.48 14.80
N LEU A 289 -11.62 -18.63 14.92
CA LEU A 289 -12.41 -19.45 13.98
C LEU A 289 -12.34 -18.90 12.56
N ARG A 290 -12.33 -17.57 12.38
CA ARG A 290 -12.14 -16.92 11.07
C ARG A 290 -10.73 -17.11 10.52
N ASP A 291 -9.71 -16.92 11.35
CA ASP A 291 -8.30 -17.17 11.04
C ASP A 291 -8.00 -18.64 10.68
N THR A 292 -8.86 -19.55 11.12
CA THR A 292 -8.78 -20.97 10.81
C THR A 292 -9.58 -21.30 9.54
N ALA A 293 -10.75 -20.68 9.35
CA ALA A 293 -11.56 -20.80 8.14
C ALA A 293 -10.88 -20.23 6.88
N THR A 294 -10.08 -19.17 7.00
CA THR A 294 -9.26 -18.65 5.88
C THR A 294 -8.10 -19.57 5.48
N VAL A 295 -7.75 -20.54 6.33
CA VAL A 295 -6.67 -21.52 6.12
C VAL A 295 -7.25 -22.88 5.72
N ALA A 296 -8.46 -23.19 6.19
CA ALA A 296 -9.18 -24.43 5.95
C ALA A 296 -10.19 -24.33 4.79
N ALA A 297 -9.95 -23.47 3.81
CA ALA A 297 -10.48 -23.70 2.48
C ALA A 297 -9.84 -25.00 1.95
N PRO A 298 -10.61 -26.06 1.63
CA PRO A 298 -10.03 -27.31 1.21
C PRO A 298 -9.45 -27.14 -0.20
N VAL A 299 -8.15 -26.86 -0.26
CA VAL A 299 -7.34 -27.16 -1.45
C VAL A 299 -7.27 -28.67 -1.54
N VAL A 300 -8.29 -29.26 -2.17
CA VAL A 300 -8.21 -30.63 -2.66
C VAL A 300 -7.10 -30.62 -3.70
N VAL A 301 -5.91 -31.08 -3.32
CA VAL A 301 -4.76 -31.24 -4.20
C VAL A 301 -5.04 -32.43 -5.13
N ALA A 302 -5.91 -32.21 -6.12
CA ALA A 302 -6.01 -33.07 -7.28
C ALA A 302 -4.73 -32.87 -8.10
N LYS A 303 -4.09 -33.98 -8.48
CA LYS A 303 -2.91 -33.96 -9.35
C LYS A 303 -3.27 -33.29 -10.69
N PRO A 304 -2.42 -32.44 -11.27
CA PRO A 304 -2.67 -31.88 -12.60
C PRO A 304 -2.54 -32.99 -13.65
N GLY A 305 -3.68 -33.53 -14.10
CA GLY A 305 -3.70 -34.59 -15.11
C GLY A 305 -5.10 -35.09 -15.47
N GLU A 306 -5.93 -35.46 -14.50
CA GLU A 306 -7.18 -36.19 -14.76
C GLU A 306 -8.40 -35.66 -13.98
N ILE A 307 -9.43 -35.29 -14.74
CA ILE A 307 -10.87 -35.22 -14.37
C ILE A 307 -11.28 -34.24 -13.24
N VAL A 308 -11.22 -32.91 -13.48
CA VAL A 308 -12.18 -31.94 -12.86
C VAL A 308 -12.49 -30.72 -13.77
N ALA A 309 -12.66 -30.89 -15.08
CA ALA A 309 -13.12 -29.78 -15.94
C ALA A 309 -14.62 -29.46 -15.74
N ASP A 310 -15.41 -30.45 -15.33
CA ASP A 310 -16.87 -30.41 -15.42
C ASP A 310 -17.57 -29.91 -14.13
N GLN A 311 -17.05 -30.31 -12.95
CA GLN A 311 -17.58 -29.82 -11.66
C GLN A 311 -17.39 -28.31 -11.47
N GLY A 312 -16.43 -27.69 -12.19
CA GLY A 312 -16.23 -26.25 -12.17
C GLY A 312 -17.44 -25.47 -12.73
N ARG A 313 -18.14 -26.04 -13.72
CA ARG A 313 -19.28 -25.41 -14.39
C ARG A 313 -20.56 -25.52 -13.54
N LEU A 314 -20.86 -26.71 -13.02
CA LEU A 314 -22.06 -26.94 -12.20
C LEU A 314 -22.05 -26.18 -10.86
N LEU A 315 -20.87 -25.77 -10.36
CA LEU A 315 -20.71 -25.00 -9.12
C LEU A 315 -20.43 -23.51 -9.36
N GLY A 316 -20.35 -23.04 -10.61
CA GLY A 316 -20.07 -21.65 -10.98
C GLY A 316 -20.96 -20.62 -10.25
N PRO A 317 -22.29 -20.63 -10.47
CA PRO A 317 -23.20 -19.67 -9.85
C PRO A 317 -23.22 -19.79 -8.31
N ALA A 318 -23.17 -21.02 -7.77
CA ALA A 318 -23.12 -21.23 -6.32
C ALA A 318 -21.85 -20.62 -5.68
N ARG A 319 -20.69 -20.71 -6.34
CA ARG A 319 -19.44 -20.09 -5.91
C ARG A 319 -19.49 -18.57 -6.01
N LEU A 320 -20.04 -18.02 -7.10
CA LEU A 320 -20.22 -16.58 -7.26
C LEU A 320 -21.10 -16.00 -6.14
N LEU A 321 -22.24 -16.63 -5.86
CA LEU A 321 -23.15 -16.19 -4.79
C LEU A 321 -22.52 -16.33 -3.39
N ALA A 322 -21.75 -17.39 -3.12
CA ALA A 322 -20.99 -17.51 -1.88
C ALA A 322 -19.93 -16.40 -1.74
N ALA A 323 -19.22 -16.06 -2.81
CA ALA A 323 -18.26 -14.96 -2.84
C ALA A 323 -18.93 -13.60 -2.61
N LEU A 324 -20.07 -13.33 -3.25
CA LEU A 324 -20.84 -12.09 -3.06
C LEU A 324 -21.41 -11.97 -1.64
N ARG A 325 -22.00 -13.03 -1.08
CA ARG A 325 -22.51 -13.04 0.30
C ARG A 325 -21.40 -12.84 1.33
N THR A 326 -20.23 -13.47 1.14
CA THR A 326 -19.07 -13.24 2.04
C THR A 326 -18.50 -11.82 1.91
N LEU A 327 -18.49 -11.22 0.72
CA LEU A 327 -18.10 -9.83 0.53
C LEU A 327 -19.10 -8.87 1.21
N HIS A 328 -20.40 -9.09 1.04
CA HIS A 328 -21.46 -8.31 1.68
C HIS A 328 -21.37 -8.36 3.23
N VAL A 329 -21.11 -9.54 3.81
CA VAL A 329 -20.85 -9.69 5.26
C VAL A 329 -19.56 -9.00 5.70
N ARG A 330 -18.52 -8.96 4.86
CA ARG A 330 -17.26 -8.24 5.14
C ARG A 330 -17.45 -6.72 5.11
N ALA A 331 -18.27 -6.21 4.18
CA ALA A 331 -18.63 -4.80 4.06
C ALA A 331 -19.52 -4.29 5.21
N GLY A 332 -19.96 -5.17 6.12
CA GLY A 332 -20.78 -4.81 7.28
C GLY A 332 -22.28 -4.98 7.07
N GLN A 333 -22.70 -5.74 6.05
CA GLN A 333 -24.11 -5.95 5.68
C GLN A 333 -24.88 -4.63 5.43
N PRO A 334 -24.36 -3.72 4.57
CA PRO A 334 -25.08 -2.50 4.18
C PRO A 334 -26.43 -2.87 3.54
N THR A 335 -27.49 -2.11 3.80
CA THR A 335 -28.81 -2.47 3.27
C THR A 335 -28.84 -2.33 1.74
N ALA A 336 -29.78 -3.02 1.08
CA ALA A 336 -29.97 -2.89 -0.36
C ALA A 336 -30.25 -1.43 -0.79
N TYR A 337 -30.90 -0.65 0.09
CA TYR A 337 -31.12 0.79 -0.07
C TYR A 337 -29.80 1.58 -0.01
N ASP A 338 -28.94 1.32 0.98
CA ASP A 338 -27.64 1.99 1.10
C ASP A 338 -26.76 1.73 -0.14
N ILE A 339 -26.79 0.50 -0.67
CA ILE A 339 -26.08 0.13 -1.90
C ILE A 339 -26.68 0.85 -3.12
N ALA A 340 -28.01 0.96 -3.22
CA ALA A 340 -28.67 1.72 -4.29
C ALA A 340 -28.26 3.21 -4.25
N VAL A 341 -28.25 3.83 -3.07
CA VAL A 341 -27.78 5.22 -2.88
C VAL A 341 -26.29 5.36 -3.25
N ALA A 342 -25.43 4.45 -2.78
CA ALA A 342 -23.99 4.48 -3.04
C ALA A 342 -23.65 4.27 -4.53
N THR A 343 -24.43 3.46 -5.26
CA THR A 343 -24.31 3.29 -6.73
C THR A 343 -24.97 4.43 -7.52
N ARG A 344 -25.45 5.49 -6.86
CA ARG A 344 -26.21 6.61 -7.47
C ARG A 344 -27.44 6.14 -8.24
N TRP A 345 -28.17 5.18 -7.68
CA TRP A 345 -29.37 4.57 -8.25
C TRP A 345 -29.16 3.85 -9.60
N ARG A 346 -27.91 3.52 -9.97
CA ARG A 346 -27.66 2.61 -11.11
C ARG A 346 -28.15 1.20 -10.84
N LEU A 347 -28.14 0.77 -9.57
CA LEU A 347 -28.84 -0.43 -9.10
C LEU A 347 -30.05 -0.03 -8.24
N SER A 348 -31.21 -0.64 -8.50
CA SER A 348 -32.36 -0.55 -7.59
C SER A 348 -32.19 -1.48 -6.39
N ALA A 349 -32.86 -1.18 -5.27
CA ALA A 349 -32.78 -2.03 -4.07
C ALA A 349 -33.28 -3.47 -4.34
N ASP A 350 -34.31 -3.62 -5.16
CA ASP A 350 -34.83 -4.93 -5.57
C ASP A 350 -33.80 -5.71 -6.41
N ARG A 351 -33.11 -5.02 -7.34
CA ARG A 351 -32.05 -5.62 -8.16
C ARG A 351 -30.84 -6.03 -7.30
N VAL A 352 -30.42 -5.19 -6.34
CA VAL A 352 -29.36 -5.56 -5.36
C VAL A 352 -29.76 -6.81 -4.58
N THR A 353 -31.00 -6.89 -4.12
CA THR A 353 -31.52 -8.05 -3.38
C THR A 353 -31.51 -9.31 -4.27
N ALA A 354 -32.02 -9.21 -5.50
CA ALA A 354 -32.02 -10.32 -6.46
C ALA A 354 -30.60 -10.81 -6.81
N LEU A 355 -29.61 -9.92 -6.89
CA LEU A 355 -28.20 -10.26 -7.12
C LEU A 355 -27.55 -10.98 -5.93
N LEU A 356 -27.87 -10.58 -4.68
CA LEU A 356 -27.31 -11.20 -3.47
C LEU A 356 -27.98 -12.54 -3.13
N GLU A 357 -29.27 -12.68 -3.45
CA GLU A 357 -30.01 -13.92 -3.33
C GLU A 357 -29.67 -14.89 -4.47
N GLY A 358 -29.40 -14.37 -5.68
CA GLY A 358 -29.15 -15.16 -6.88
C GLY A 358 -30.41 -15.58 -7.63
N THR A 359 -31.50 -14.82 -7.48
CA THR A 359 -32.80 -15.09 -8.11
C THR A 359 -32.89 -14.58 -9.54
N GLN A 360 -31.95 -13.72 -9.98
CA GLN A 360 -31.85 -13.22 -11.35
C GLN A 360 -30.42 -13.35 -11.87
N PRO A 361 -30.22 -13.52 -13.20
CA PRO A 361 -28.89 -13.49 -13.80
C PRO A 361 -28.26 -12.11 -13.60
N ALA A 362 -27.03 -12.10 -13.11
CA ALA A 362 -26.24 -10.89 -12.93
C ALA A 362 -25.66 -10.44 -14.28
N GLU A 363 -25.97 -9.21 -14.69
CA GLU A 363 -25.20 -8.56 -15.76
C GLU A 363 -23.84 -8.12 -15.22
N TRP A 364 -22.81 -8.08 -16.08
CA TRP A 364 -21.46 -7.74 -15.65
C TRP A 364 -21.36 -6.30 -15.11
N ASP A 365 -22.04 -5.34 -15.75
CA ASP A 365 -22.03 -3.93 -15.30
C ASP A 365 -22.70 -3.75 -13.94
N ASP A 366 -23.81 -4.46 -13.69
CA ASP A 366 -24.47 -4.53 -12.39
C ASP A 366 -23.53 -5.09 -11.31
N LEU A 367 -22.83 -6.18 -11.65
CA LEU A 367 -21.88 -6.82 -10.76
C LEU A 367 -20.68 -5.89 -10.44
N VAL A 368 -20.14 -5.19 -11.44
CA VAL A 368 -19.03 -4.22 -11.27
C VAL A 368 -19.45 -3.04 -10.39
N ALA A 369 -20.68 -2.55 -10.52
CA ALA A 369 -21.22 -1.49 -9.67
C ALA A 369 -21.37 -1.94 -8.21
N LEU A 370 -21.91 -3.15 -8.00
CA LEU A 370 -22.03 -3.77 -6.67
C LEU A 370 -20.65 -4.01 -6.03
N LEU A 371 -19.68 -4.54 -6.78
CA LEU A 371 -18.32 -4.81 -6.31
C LEU A 371 -17.56 -3.53 -5.94
N HIS A 372 -17.74 -2.44 -6.68
CA HIS A 372 -17.14 -1.13 -6.32
C HIS A 372 -17.62 -0.63 -4.96
N VAL A 373 -18.93 -0.71 -4.67
CA VAL A 373 -19.50 -0.26 -3.39
C VAL A 373 -19.10 -1.18 -2.24
N LEU A 374 -19.03 -2.50 -2.48
CA LEU A 374 -18.63 -3.49 -1.46
C LEU A 374 -17.10 -3.64 -1.31
N GLY A 375 -16.29 -2.99 -2.13
CA GLY A 375 -14.82 -3.04 -2.09
C GLY A 375 -14.22 -4.38 -2.57
N GLY A 376 -14.88 -5.06 -3.50
CA GLY A 376 -14.43 -6.33 -4.08
C GLY A 376 -13.43 -6.16 -5.25
N PRO A 377 -12.36 -6.97 -5.33
CA PRO A 377 -11.41 -6.92 -6.45
C PRO A 377 -12.00 -7.55 -7.72
N LEU A 378 -12.16 -6.76 -8.78
CA LEU A 378 -12.80 -7.20 -10.03
C LEU A 378 -12.12 -8.42 -10.67
N ASP A 379 -10.79 -8.47 -10.64
CA ASP A 379 -9.97 -9.55 -11.22
C ASP A 379 -10.30 -10.94 -10.66
N TYR A 380 -10.81 -11.01 -9.41
CA TYR A 380 -11.23 -12.26 -8.78
C TYR A 380 -12.65 -12.68 -9.18
N PHE A 381 -13.54 -11.72 -9.39
CA PHE A 381 -14.96 -11.99 -9.68
C PHE A 381 -15.24 -12.19 -11.18
N GLY A 382 -14.42 -11.65 -12.08
CA GLY A 382 -14.55 -11.85 -13.53
C GLY A 382 -14.61 -13.33 -13.94
N PRO A 383 -13.58 -14.14 -13.63
CA PRO A 383 -13.58 -15.57 -13.96
C PRO A 383 -14.70 -16.37 -13.28
N LEU A 384 -15.19 -15.93 -12.11
CA LEU A 384 -16.32 -16.56 -11.42
C LEU A 384 -17.66 -16.23 -12.07
N TRP A 385 -17.81 -15.01 -12.59
CA TRP A 385 -18.98 -14.59 -13.35
C TRP A 385 -19.02 -15.27 -14.72
N GLU A 386 -17.90 -15.31 -15.45
CA GLU A 386 -17.78 -16.04 -16.71
C GLU A 386 -18.10 -17.53 -16.53
N ALA A 387 -17.58 -18.18 -15.48
CA ALA A 387 -17.90 -19.58 -15.19
C ALA A 387 -19.38 -19.81 -14.81
N ALA A 388 -20.09 -18.79 -14.34
CA ALA A 388 -21.51 -18.85 -14.02
C ALA A 388 -22.42 -18.55 -15.23
N THR A 389 -21.99 -17.68 -16.15
CA THR A 389 -22.75 -17.34 -17.37
C THR A 389 -22.47 -18.27 -18.55
N GLN A 390 -21.32 -18.94 -18.59
CA GLN A 390 -20.98 -19.94 -19.60
C GLN A 390 -21.58 -21.33 -19.37
N GLN A 391 -22.51 -21.53 -18.42
CA GLN A 391 -23.29 -22.77 -18.36
C GLN A 391 -24.26 -22.80 -19.57
N PRO A 392 -24.05 -23.66 -20.58
CA PRO A 392 -24.96 -23.75 -21.71
C PRO A 392 -26.18 -24.57 -21.31
N ASP A 393 -27.29 -24.40 -22.03
CA ASP A 393 -28.50 -25.21 -21.92
C ASP A 393 -28.25 -26.69 -22.29
N ALA A 394 -27.67 -27.45 -21.35
CA ALA A 394 -27.47 -28.90 -21.46
C ALA A 394 -28.78 -29.70 -21.27
N HIS A 395 -29.93 -29.04 -21.39
CA HIS A 395 -31.26 -29.63 -21.52
C HIS A 395 -31.93 -29.16 -22.81
N ALA A 396 -31.23 -29.34 -23.93
CA ALA A 396 -31.92 -29.61 -25.19
C ALA A 396 -32.75 -30.90 -25.00
N PRO A 397 -34.08 -30.89 -25.19
CA PRO A 397 -34.91 -32.06 -24.93
C PRO A 397 -34.67 -33.15 -25.98
N ASP A 398 -34.21 -34.30 -25.49
CA ASP A 398 -34.42 -35.66 -26.04
C ASP A 398 -34.65 -35.76 -27.56
N GLN A 399 -33.58 -35.60 -28.35
CA GLN A 399 -33.58 -36.05 -29.76
C GLN A 399 -33.56 -37.58 -29.81
N ARG A 400 -34.75 -38.16 -29.68
CA ARG A 400 -35.03 -39.60 -29.76
C ARG A 400 -34.56 -40.19 -31.11
N PRO A 401 -33.62 -41.17 -31.14
CA PRO A 401 -33.19 -41.83 -32.38
C PRO A 401 -34.29 -42.74 -32.98
N PRO A 402 -34.16 -43.13 -34.27
CA PRO A 402 -35.30 -43.59 -35.07
C PRO A 402 -35.67 -45.08 -34.91
N GLY A 403 -36.96 -45.38 -35.04
CA GLY A 403 -37.53 -46.72 -35.23
C GLY A 403 -38.38 -46.78 -36.51
N PRO A 404 -38.51 -47.94 -37.19
CA PRO A 404 -38.79 -47.97 -38.62
C PRO A 404 -40.27 -48.00 -39.02
N VAL A 405 -40.51 -47.44 -40.21
CA VAL A 405 -41.57 -47.69 -41.21
C VAL A 405 -42.77 -48.57 -40.78
N GLN A 406 -43.95 -47.93 -40.69
CA GLN A 406 -45.21 -48.53 -41.14
C GLN A 406 -46.24 -47.44 -41.50
N GLN A 407 -46.58 -47.37 -42.79
CA GLN A 407 -47.91 -46.96 -43.26
C GLN A 407 -48.89 -48.15 -43.04
N PRO A 408 -50.24 -48.02 -43.08
CA PRO A 408 -50.97 -46.96 -43.79
C PRO A 408 -52.34 -46.49 -43.23
N GLN A 409 -52.95 -45.55 -43.96
CA GLN A 409 -54.40 -45.30 -44.15
C GLN A 409 -55.26 -44.46 -43.17
N LEU A 410 -56.12 -43.66 -43.83
CA LEU A 410 -57.50 -43.22 -43.48
C LEU A 410 -57.74 -42.06 -42.49
N SER A 411 -58.15 -40.92 -43.08
CA SER A 411 -59.11 -39.91 -42.57
C SER A 411 -60.50 -40.55 -42.25
N PRO A 412 -61.52 -39.82 -41.70
CA PRO A 412 -61.62 -38.37 -41.44
C PRO A 412 -62.26 -37.96 -40.08
N ALA A 413 -62.31 -36.65 -39.77
CA ALA A 413 -63.52 -35.89 -39.35
C ALA A 413 -63.21 -34.51 -38.69
N SER A 414 -63.78 -33.44 -39.26
CA SER A 414 -64.16 -32.16 -38.59
C SER A 414 -65.58 -32.30 -38.00
N PRO A 415 -66.22 -31.31 -37.31
CA PRO A 415 -65.91 -29.87 -37.10
C PRO A 415 -65.62 -29.55 -35.59
N ALA A 416 -65.76 -28.35 -34.98
CA ALA A 416 -66.39 -27.05 -35.26
C ALA A 416 -65.65 -25.92 -34.47
N ASP A 417 -65.33 -24.74 -35.03
CA ASP A 417 -66.14 -23.51 -35.24
C ASP A 417 -65.90 -22.47 -34.09
N PRO A 418 -66.28 -21.17 -34.17
CA PRO A 418 -65.45 -20.11 -34.77
C PRO A 418 -65.10 -18.94 -33.82
N GLY A 419 -64.27 -17.99 -34.28
CA GLY A 419 -63.91 -16.79 -33.49
C GLY A 419 -62.98 -15.75 -34.15
N GLU A 420 -63.32 -15.29 -35.35
CA GLU A 420 -62.82 -14.01 -35.91
C GLU A 420 -63.48 -12.79 -35.20
N PRO A 421 -63.05 -11.52 -35.38
CA PRO A 421 -62.20 -11.01 -36.46
C PRO A 421 -60.99 -10.13 -36.07
N THR A 422 -60.12 -9.93 -37.05
CA THR A 422 -59.11 -8.87 -37.12
C THR A 422 -59.73 -7.49 -37.31
N ASP A 423 -59.00 -6.42 -36.95
CA ASP A 423 -58.93 -5.28 -37.86
C ASP A 423 -57.55 -4.62 -37.89
N ARG A 424 -57.18 -4.06 -39.06
CA ARG A 424 -55.81 -3.70 -39.42
C ARG A 424 -55.79 -2.41 -40.24
N ALA A 425 -55.55 -1.27 -39.58
CA ALA A 425 -55.46 0.04 -40.24
C ALA A 425 -54.02 0.55 -40.28
N ALA A 426 -53.53 0.90 -41.47
CA ALA A 426 -52.22 1.50 -41.70
C ALA A 426 -52.35 2.82 -42.48
N ALA A 427 -51.74 3.89 -41.96
CA ALA A 427 -51.43 5.15 -42.64
C ALA A 427 -50.25 5.79 -41.88
N ARG A 428 -49.13 6.28 -42.44
CA ARG A 428 -48.74 6.80 -43.78
C ARG A 428 -49.04 8.29 -44.02
N THR A 429 -48.09 9.14 -43.61
CA THR A 429 -47.69 10.48 -44.10
C THR A 429 -46.35 10.80 -43.39
N ASP A 430 -45.21 11.19 -43.97
CA ASP A 430 -44.82 12.03 -45.13
C ASP A 430 -44.78 13.56 -44.86
N ARG A 431 -43.63 14.18 -45.20
CA ARG A 431 -43.29 15.64 -45.22
C ARG A 431 -43.29 16.43 -43.88
N THR A 432 -42.55 17.54 -43.70
CA THR A 432 -41.84 18.47 -44.64
C THR A 432 -40.63 19.18 -43.99
N ASP A 433 -39.80 19.84 -44.81
CA ASP A 433 -38.57 20.60 -44.48
C ASP A 433 -38.74 22.07 -44.00
N HIS A 434 -37.59 22.76 -43.79
CA HIS A 434 -37.34 24.22 -43.64
C HIS A 434 -37.62 24.85 -42.25
N HIS A 435 -36.92 25.90 -41.74
CA HIS A 435 -35.91 26.82 -42.31
C HIS A 435 -34.86 27.30 -41.24
N ASP A 436 -33.63 27.53 -41.70
CA ASP A 436 -32.73 28.70 -41.56
C ASP A 436 -32.51 29.58 -40.30
N ALA A 437 -31.19 29.77 -40.03
CA ALA A 437 -30.42 31.02 -39.92
C ALA A 437 -30.53 32.06 -38.76
N ALA A 438 -29.32 32.41 -38.29
CA ALA A 438 -28.76 33.76 -38.06
C ALA A 438 -28.65 34.39 -36.64
N ASP A 439 -27.49 35.05 -36.49
CA ASP A 439 -27.10 36.21 -35.67
C ASP A 439 -27.10 36.20 -34.12
N GLY A 440 -25.94 36.64 -33.59
CA GLY A 440 -25.83 37.36 -32.33
C GLY A 440 -25.57 38.86 -32.62
N PRO A 441 -25.55 39.72 -31.57
CA PRO A 441 -24.29 40.45 -31.34
C PRO A 441 -23.95 40.66 -29.85
N ALA A 442 -22.89 41.43 -29.59
CA ALA A 442 -22.24 41.62 -28.29
C ALA A 442 -22.63 42.95 -27.59
N GLU A 443 -22.32 43.04 -26.28
CA GLU A 443 -22.03 44.21 -25.39
C GLU A 443 -22.45 43.85 -23.94
N ALA A 444 -21.93 44.42 -22.84
CA ALA A 444 -20.63 45.05 -22.55
C ALA A 444 -20.43 45.14 -21.01
N ALA A 445 -19.17 45.26 -20.58
CA ALA A 445 -18.64 45.85 -19.32
C ALA A 445 -19.45 45.85 -17.98
N GLY A 446 -18.78 45.41 -16.91
CA GLY A 446 -18.89 46.10 -15.60
C GLY A 446 -19.16 45.26 -14.35
N ALA A 447 -18.11 44.65 -13.75
CA ALA A 447 -18.14 44.22 -12.34
C ALA A 447 -16.71 44.10 -11.76
N THR A 448 -16.26 45.12 -11.02
CA THR A 448 -15.10 45.03 -10.12
C THR A 448 -15.49 45.59 -8.76
N ALA A 449 -14.87 45.07 -7.68
CA ALA A 449 -15.07 45.43 -6.28
C ALA A 449 -16.43 45.06 -5.63
N ALA A 450 -16.57 43.80 -5.19
CA ALA A 450 -17.62 43.36 -4.25
C ALA A 450 -17.21 42.21 -3.29
N ASP A 451 -15.93 41.85 -3.20
CA ASP A 451 -15.46 40.61 -2.54
C ASP A 451 -14.99 40.80 -1.07
N GLY A 452 -15.18 42.00 -0.51
CA GLY A 452 -14.75 42.33 0.86
C GLY A 452 -15.81 42.07 1.94
N ASP A 453 -17.08 42.31 1.63
CA ASP A 453 -18.16 42.31 2.63
C ASP A 453 -18.69 40.90 2.96
N ASP A 454 -18.62 39.97 2.01
CA ASP A 454 -19.19 38.63 2.17
C ASP A 454 -18.46 37.81 3.25
N LEU A 455 -17.14 38.00 3.38
CA LEU A 455 -16.35 37.42 4.48
C LEU A 455 -16.75 38.00 5.84
N HIS A 456 -17.08 39.29 5.91
CA HIS A 456 -17.54 39.91 7.16
C HIS A 456 -18.94 39.40 7.55
N HIS A 457 -19.82 39.23 6.56
CA HIS A 457 -21.17 38.69 6.76
C HIS A 457 -21.13 37.22 7.22
N LEU A 458 -20.27 36.39 6.61
CA LEU A 458 -20.03 35.00 7.03
C LEU A 458 -19.46 34.90 8.45
N LEU A 459 -18.45 35.69 8.79
CA LEU A 459 -17.87 35.69 10.15
C LEU A 459 -18.87 36.14 11.21
N THR A 460 -19.74 37.10 10.88
CA THR A 460 -20.79 37.58 11.80
C THR A 460 -21.86 36.51 12.01
N ARG A 461 -22.28 35.80 10.95
CA ARG A 461 -23.23 34.68 11.02
C ARG A 461 -22.71 33.52 11.89
N PHE A 462 -21.43 33.17 11.79
CA PHE A 462 -20.82 32.14 12.65
C PHE A 462 -20.65 32.58 14.11
N SER A 463 -20.49 33.87 14.39
CA SER A 463 -20.40 34.39 15.77
C SER A 463 -21.68 34.10 16.60
N GLY A 464 -22.85 34.16 15.96
CA GLY A 464 -24.13 33.78 16.58
C GLY A 464 -24.18 32.30 16.95
N VAL A 465 -23.83 31.41 16.03
CA VAL A 465 -23.85 29.95 16.22
C VAL A 465 -22.87 29.49 17.32
N LEU A 466 -21.70 30.13 17.42
CA LEU A 466 -20.72 29.90 18.49
C LEU A 466 -21.14 30.44 19.86
N SER A 467 -22.22 31.21 19.91
CA SER A 467 -22.78 31.80 21.14
C SER A 467 -24.04 31.07 21.63
N SER A 468 -24.72 30.29 20.76
CA SER A 468 -26.00 29.64 21.06
C SER A 468 -25.95 28.11 21.21
N SER A 469 -24.78 27.51 21.44
CA SER A 469 -24.64 26.04 21.51
C SER A 469 -23.79 25.55 22.69
N ASP A 470 -24.42 24.74 23.56
CA ASP A 470 -23.78 23.99 24.66
C ASP A 470 -22.94 22.79 24.17
N ILE A 471 -22.80 22.63 22.86
CA ILE A 471 -22.16 21.49 22.18
C ILE A 471 -20.62 21.63 22.16
N LEU A 472 -20.09 22.83 22.42
CA LEU A 472 -18.65 23.10 22.42
C LEU A 472 -18.11 23.37 23.82
N ASP A 473 -17.36 22.38 24.34
CA ASP A 473 -16.55 22.50 25.56
C ASP A 473 -15.76 23.84 25.59
N LEU A 474 -15.75 24.49 26.75
CA LEU A 474 -15.33 25.87 26.98
C LEU A 474 -13.94 26.14 26.38
N ARG A 475 -13.00 25.21 26.55
CA ARG A 475 -11.64 25.29 26.00
C ARG A 475 -11.58 25.33 24.48
N ARG A 476 -12.47 24.61 23.77
CA ARG A 476 -12.52 24.63 22.30
C ARG A 476 -13.06 25.97 21.79
N ARG A 477 -14.07 26.53 22.48
CA ARG A 477 -14.65 27.84 22.18
C ARG A 477 -13.63 28.97 22.36
N GLU A 478 -12.86 28.94 23.44
CA GLU A 478 -11.76 29.90 23.68
C GLU A 478 -10.63 29.76 22.65
N HIS A 479 -10.23 28.54 22.32
CA HIS A 479 -9.19 28.30 21.31
C HIS A 479 -9.59 28.84 19.92
N LEU A 480 -10.85 28.65 19.51
CA LEU A 480 -11.38 29.19 18.25
C LEU A 480 -11.43 30.73 18.26
N ARG A 481 -11.93 31.35 19.35
CA ARG A 481 -11.89 32.83 19.51
C ARG A 481 -10.46 33.36 19.42
N GLY A 482 -9.50 32.70 20.06
CA GLY A 482 -8.07 33.05 20.01
C GLY A 482 -7.39 32.84 18.65
N ARG A 483 -7.97 32.05 17.72
CA ARG A 483 -7.52 31.95 16.32
C ARG A 483 -8.14 33.03 15.44
N ILE A 484 -9.41 33.36 15.64
CA ILE A 484 -10.12 34.42 14.90
C ILE A 484 -9.51 35.80 15.23
N ALA A 485 -9.26 36.08 16.52
CA ALA A 485 -8.61 37.33 16.94
C ALA A 485 -7.24 37.52 16.28
N ARG A 486 -6.39 36.48 16.27
CA ARG A 486 -5.06 36.52 15.63
C ARG A 486 -5.12 36.77 14.13
N ARG A 487 -6.13 36.26 13.41
CA ARG A 487 -6.31 36.56 11.98
C ARG A 487 -6.80 38.00 11.73
N ARG A 488 -7.61 38.57 12.62
CA ARG A 488 -7.98 40.00 12.54
C ARG A 488 -6.77 40.91 12.74
N SER A 489 -5.84 40.55 13.63
CA SER A 489 -4.59 41.28 13.88
C SER A 489 -3.55 41.24 12.75
N THR A 490 -3.77 40.43 11.71
CA THR A 490 -2.86 40.30 10.54
C THR A 490 -3.44 40.90 9.26
N CYS A 491 -4.63 41.50 9.33
CA CYS A 491 -5.33 42.12 8.19
C CYS A 491 -5.60 43.62 8.42
N THR A 492 -4.89 44.21 9.37
CA THR A 492 -4.81 45.65 9.70
C THR A 492 -3.33 46.02 9.81
#